data_AF-A0A1M6M6K8-F1
#
_entry.id   AF-A0A1M6M6K8-F1
#
_cell.length_a   1.000
_cell.length_b   1.000
_cell.length_c   1.000
_cell.angle_alpha   90.00
_cell.angle_beta   90.00
_cell.angle_gamma   90.00
#
_symmetry.space_group_name_H-M   'P 1'
#
loop_
_entity.id
_entity.type
_entity.pdbx_description
1 polymer ?
#
loop_
_entity_poly.entity_id
_entity_poly.type
_entity_poly.pdbx_seq_one_letter_code
_entity_poly.pdbx_strand_id
1 'polypeptide(L)'
;MSLLRKIPTLLVVSTTLCYAQPQKQVQKEEYDFNFDGHLDYRVKVMENGKADRYDVYIFDPDTNEYHKDQVLTFSVNPLPYAKKKQVRCFWSGGHGSAIFSATVYGWNGTQFKFSHSERQEAVNIGGRSIYILTKAVLQDGVPLIRSIEFVQDPWNNK
;
A
#
# COMPACT_ATOMS: atom_id res chain seq x y z
N MET A 1 77.81 27.85 22.63
CA MET A 1 76.88 26.99 23.38
C MET A 1 75.46 27.47 23.13
N SER A 2 74.68 26.73 22.34
CA SER A 2 73.27 27.05 22.02
C SER A 2 72.47 25.77 22.25
N LEU A 3 71.58 25.77 23.25
CA LEU A 3 70.66 24.67 23.56
C LEU A 3 69.36 24.86 22.77
N LEU A 4 69.18 24.09 21.69
CA LEU A 4 67.87 23.92 21.06
C LEU A 4 67.00 23.00 21.94
N ARG A 5 65.97 23.57 22.59
CA ARG A 5 64.90 22.81 23.25
C ARG A 5 63.97 22.23 22.18
N LYS A 6 63.84 20.90 22.13
CA LYS A 6 62.80 20.20 21.36
C LYS A 6 61.50 20.19 22.16
N ILE A 7 60.43 20.74 21.60
CA ILE A 7 59.06 20.66 22.13
C ILE A 7 58.43 19.39 21.55
N PRO A 8 57.87 18.47 22.35
CA PRO A 8 57.14 17.33 21.82
C PRO A 8 55.75 17.77 21.36
N THR A 9 55.47 17.58 20.07
CA THR A 9 54.14 17.77 19.49
C THR A 9 53.22 16.64 19.96
N LEU A 10 52.17 17.00 20.71
CA LEU A 10 51.12 16.08 21.13
C LEU A 10 50.17 15.84 19.95
N LEU A 11 50.16 14.61 19.42
CA LEU A 11 49.21 14.20 18.38
C LEU A 11 47.90 13.75 19.06
N VAL A 12 46.86 14.57 18.99
CA VAL A 12 45.51 14.19 19.45
C VAL A 12 44.81 13.47 18.29
N VAL A 13 44.72 12.15 18.37
CA VAL A 13 43.91 11.34 17.45
C VAL A 13 42.46 11.43 17.92
N SER A 14 41.67 12.27 17.25
CA SER A 14 40.22 12.33 17.45
C SER A 14 39.58 11.17 16.70
N THR A 15 39.24 10.09 17.40
CA THR A 15 38.40 9.03 16.85
C THR A 15 36.95 9.51 16.85
N THR A 16 36.50 10.01 15.71
CA THR A 16 35.08 10.28 15.50
C THR A 16 34.38 8.93 15.40
N LEU A 17 33.77 8.48 16.51
CA LEU A 17 32.77 7.42 16.46
C LEU A 17 31.55 7.97 15.72
N CYS A 18 31.50 7.74 14.40
CA CYS A 18 30.25 7.84 13.65
C CYS A 18 29.29 6.80 14.22
N TYR A 19 28.33 7.24 15.03
CA TYR A 19 27.14 6.46 15.35
C TYR A 19 26.37 6.23 14.04
N ALA A 20 26.62 5.11 13.37
CA ALA A 20 25.73 4.61 12.34
C ALA A 20 24.41 4.27 13.04
N GLN A 21 23.35 5.03 12.74
CA GLN A 21 22.02 4.66 13.21
C GLN A 21 21.66 3.29 12.59
N PRO A 22 21.11 2.35 13.38
CA PRO A 22 20.69 1.07 12.84
C PRO A 22 19.62 1.33 11.77
N GLN A 23 19.94 0.98 10.52
CA GLN A 23 18.98 1.07 9.43
C GLN A 23 17.78 0.16 9.78
N LYS A 24 16.60 0.76 9.97
CA LYS A 24 15.34 0.02 10.13
C LYS A 24 15.23 -0.91 8.92
N GLN A 25 15.35 -2.22 9.14
CA GLN A 25 15.30 -3.21 8.07
C GLN A 25 13.96 -3.05 7.35
N VAL A 26 14.04 -2.70 6.06
CA VAL A 26 12.86 -2.50 5.22
C VAL A 26 12.22 -3.88 5.01
N GLN A 27 11.09 -4.12 5.67
CA GLN A 27 10.37 -5.38 5.52
C GLN A 27 9.73 -5.40 4.13
N LYS A 28 10.17 -6.36 3.31
CA LYS A 28 9.53 -6.70 2.04
C LYS A 28 8.43 -7.71 2.30
N GLU A 29 7.28 -7.49 1.70
CA GLU A 29 6.18 -8.44 1.69
C GLU A 29 5.92 -8.88 0.26
N GLU A 30 6.01 -10.18 0.02
CA GLU A 30 5.99 -10.78 -1.32
C GLU A 30 4.57 -11.20 -1.73
N TYR A 31 4.23 -10.94 -2.98
CA TYR A 31 2.92 -11.16 -3.58
C TYR A 31 3.08 -11.35 -5.10
N ASP A 32 2.07 -11.87 -5.79
CA ASP A 32 1.98 -11.80 -7.26
C ASP A 32 0.91 -10.75 -7.60
N PHE A 33 1.32 -9.51 -7.89
CA PHE A 33 0.42 -8.38 -8.10
C PHE A 33 -0.12 -8.34 -9.52
N ASN A 34 0.69 -8.68 -10.52
CA ASN A 34 0.32 -8.62 -11.94
C ASN A 34 -0.23 -9.96 -12.48
N PHE A 35 -0.22 -11.02 -11.66
CA PHE A 35 -0.76 -12.35 -11.93
C PHE A 35 -0.04 -13.10 -13.05
N ASP A 36 1.27 -12.88 -13.19
CA ASP A 36 2.12 -13.52 -14.19
C ASP A 36 2.86 -14.77 -13.68
N GLY A 37 2.75 -15.07 -12.38
CA GLY A 37 3.38 -16.22 -11.73
C GLY A 37 4.77 -15.94 -11.17
N HIS A 38 5.29 -14.71 -11.28
CA HIS A 38 6.49 -14.25 -10.61
C HIS A 38 6.14 -13.52 -9.30
N LEU A 39 7.08 -13.58 -8.33
CA LEU A 39 6.92 -12.85 -7.08
C LEU A 39 7.33 -11.40 -7.26
N ASP A 40 6.37 -10.53 -7.02
CA ASP A 40 6.52 -9.10 -6.78
C ASP A 40 6.70 -8.84 -5.29
N TYR A 41 6.91 -7.58 -4.91
CA TYR A 41 6.86 -7.20 -3.50
C TYR A 41 6.34 -5.80 -3.26
N ARG A 42 5.89 -5.57 -2.02
CA ARG A 42 5.60 -4.25 -1.49
C ARG A 42 6.51 -3.90 -0.32
N VAL A 43 6.74 -2.61 -0.15
CA VAL A 43 7.50 -2.03 0.95
C VAL A 43 6.66 -0.98 1.65
N LYS A 44 6.50 -1.10 2.97
CA LYS A 44 5.83 -0.07 3.77
C LYS A 44 6.67 1.21 3.79
N VAL A 45 6.10 2.32 3.34
CA VAL A 45 6.75 3.64 3.31
C VAL A 45 6.13 4.64 4.27
N MET A 46 4.92 4.37 4.75
CA MET A 46 4.27 5.19 5.78
C MET A 46 3.45 4.31 6.70
N GLU A 47 3.63 4.51 8.00
CA GLU A 47 2.86 3.87 9.06
C GLU A 47 1.81 4.87 9.56
N ASN A 48 0.54 4.51 9.42
CA ASN A 48 -0.61 5.31 9.82
C ASN A 48 -1.71 4.44 10.48
N GLY A 49 -1.38 3.19 10.81
CA GLY A 49 -2.22 2.21 11.51
C GLY A 49 -3.37 1.68 10.65
N LYS A 50 -4.32 2.55 10.29
CA LYS A 50 -5.51 2.24 9.50
C LYS A 50 -5.31 2.40 7.99
N ALA A 51 -4.26 3.13 7.60
CA ALA A 51 -4.00 3.53 6.23
C ALA A 51 -2.49 3.54 5.92
N ASP A 52 -1.81 2.46 6.29
CA ASP A 52 -0.39 2.27 5.93
C ASP A 52 -0.22 2.33 4.41
N ARG A 53 0.82 3.04 3.97
CA ARG A 53 1.13 3.22 2.56
C ARG A 53 2.33 2.40 2.15
N TYR A 54 2.27 1.89 0.94
CA TYR A 54 3.29 1.00 0.39
C TYR A 54 3.72 1.45 -0.99
N ASP A 55 5.00 1.24 -1.27
CA ASP A 55 5.52 1.18 -2.63
C ASP A 55 5.43 -0.24 -3.14
N VAL A 56 5.04 -0.42 -4.40
CA VAL A 56 4.92 -1.74 -5.04
C VAL A 56 5.94 -1.86 -6.15
N TYR A 57 6.62 -2.99 -6.21
CA TYR A 57 7.67 -3.31 -7.16
C TYR A 57 7.28 -4.58 -7.91
N ILE A 58 7.20 -4.48 -9.22
CA ILE A 58 6.81 -5.55 -10.13
C ILE A 58 8.07 -6.15 -10.75
N PHE A 59 8.16 -7.48 -10.74
CA PHE A 59 9.25 -8.19 -11.38
C PHE A 59 9.03 -8.24 -12.89
N ASP A 60 10.07 -7.93 -13.66
CA ASP A 60 10.09 -8.08 -15.11
C ASP A 60 10.99 -9.28 -15.46
N PRO A 61 10.42 -10.40 -15.95
CA PRO A 61 11.20 -11.58 -16.29
C PRO A 61 12.09 -11.40 -17.52
N ASP A 62 11.81 -10.43 -18.40
CA ASP A 62 12.61 -10.18 -19.61
C ASP A 62 13.91 -9.47 -19.25
N THR A 63 13.87 -8.56 -18.27
CA THR A 63 15.04 -7.80 -17.80
C THR A 63 15.66 -8.38 -16.54
N ASN A 64 14.94 -9.27 -15.84
CA ASN A 64 15.30 -9.82 -14.52
C ASN A 64 15.51 -8.72 -13.47
N GLU A 65 14.71 -7.66 -13.54
CA GLU A 65 14.75 -6.50 -12.64
C GLU A 65 13.38 -6.27 -11.98
N TYR A 66 13.40 -5.52 -10.88
CA TYR A 66 12.18 -5.02 -10.25
C TYR A 66 11.96 -3.55 -10.59
N HIS A 67 10.78 -3.22 -11.10
CA HIS A 67 10.39 -1.86 -11.40
C HIS A 67 9.31 -1.38 -10.44
N LYS A 68 9.47 -0.15 -9.95
CA LYS A 68 8.49 0.49 -9.08
C LYS A 68 7.24 0.85 -9.90
N ASP A 69 6.08 0.28 -9.55
CA ASP A 69 4.84 0.57 -10.26
C ASP A 69 4.32 1.96 -9.92
N GLN A 70 4.00 2.77 -10.92
CA GLN A 70 3.59 4.16 -10.71
C GLN A 70 2.17 4.32 -10.14
N VAL A 71 1.30 3.33 -10.33
CA VAL A 71 -0.13 3.42 -9.96
C VAL A 71 -0.36 2.93 -8.54
N LEU A 72 0.30 1.84 -8.16
CA LEU A 72 0.22 1.22 -6.84
C LEU A 72 1.25 1.78 -5.86
N THR A 73 2.22 2.56 -6.31
CA THR A 73 3.13 3.30 -5.43
C THR A 73 2.37 4.27 -4.53
N PHE A 74 2.77 4.32 -3.26
CA PHE A 74 2.14 5.11 -2.20
C PHE A 74 0.65 4.79 -1.95
N SER A 75 0.17 3.65 -2.47
CA SER A 75 -1.19 3.20 -2.26
C SER A 75 -1.38 2.65 -0.85
N VAL A 76 -2.61 2.73 -0.36
CA VAL A 76 -2.94 2.24 0.98
C VAL A 76 -3.26 0.76 0.92
N ASN A 77 -2.52 -0.03 1.69
CA ASN A 77 -2.69 -1.48 1.82
C ASN A 77 -3.01 -2.20 0.49
N PRO A 78 -2.17 -2.10 -0.57
CA PRO A 78 -2.40 -2.79 -1.82
C PRO A 78 -2.28 -4.31 -1.60
N LEU A 79 -3.36 -5.05 -1.86
CA LEU A 79 -3.40 -6.51 -1.71
C LEU A 79 -3.91 -7.16 -2.99
N PRO A 80 -3.21 -8.17 -3.54
CA PRO A 80 -3.70 -8.91 -4.69
C PRO A 80 -4.91 -9.76 -4.31
N TYR A 81 -5.83 -9.89 -5.26
CA TYR A 81 -6.99 -10.75 -5.20
C TYR A 81 -6.99 -11.70 -6.39
N ALA A 82 -6.23 -12.79 -6.25
CA ALA A 82 -5.94 -13.76 -7.31
C ALA A 82 -7.19 -14.27 -8.03
N LYS A 83 -8.29 -14.56 -7.31
CA LYS A 83 -9.54 -15.07 -7.90
C LYS A 83 -10.12 -14.14 -8.98
N LYS A 84 -9.96 -12.82 -8.83
CA LYS A 84 -10.44 -11.83 -9.79
C LYS A 84 -9.32 -11.20 -10.62
N LYS A 85 -8.06 -11.60 -10.40
CA LYS A 85 -6.87 -10.97 -11.01
C LYS A 85 -6.90 -9.44 -10.86
N GLN A 86 -7.12 -8.98 -9.63
CA GLN A 86 -7.25 -7.57 -9.28
C GLN A 86 -6.42 -7.23 -8.06
N VAL A 87 -5.97 -5.99 -7.94
CA VAL A 87 -5.36 -5.46 -6.72
C VAL A 87 -6.35 -4.54 -6.04
N ARG A 88 -6.55 -4.72 -4.72
CA ARG A 88 -7.41 -3.88 -3.90
C ARG A 88 -6.56 -3.06 -2.95
N CYS A 89 -6.64 -1.74 -3.07
CA CYS A 89 -6.08 -0.81 -2.08
C CYS A 89 -7.18 -0.48 -1.08
N PHE A 90 -7.00 -0.84 0.18
CA PHE A 90 -8.08 -0.87 1.18
C PHE A 90 -7.89 0.17 2.29
N TRP A 91 -8.94 0.94 2.55
CA TRP A 91 -9.04 1.86 3.68
C TRP A 91 -10.08 1.35 4.67
N SER A 92 -9.65 1.12 5.91
CA SER A 92 -10.59 0.87 6.99
C SER A 92 -11.41 2.12 7.30
N GLY A 93 -12.68 1.93 7.64
CA GLY A 93 -13.57 2.99 8.07
C GLY A 93 -13.11 3.66 9.36
N GLY A 94 -13.47 4.94 9.51
CA GLY A 94 -13.08 5.77 10.65
C GLY A 94 -14.25 6.10 11.58
N HIS A 95 -15.38 6.55 11.04
CA HIS A 95 -16.52 7.08 11.78
C HIS A 95 -17.86 6.81 11.08
N GLY A 96 -18.92 6.55 11.86
CA GLY A 96 -20.29 6.43 11.39
C GLY A 96 -20.60 5.09 10.73
N SER A 97 -21.33 5.14 9.62
CA SER A 97 -21.78 3.97 8.86
C SER A 97 -20.72 3.35 7.94
N ALA A 98 -19.63 4.05 7.64
CA ALA A 98 -18.62 3.57 6.70
C ALA A 98 -17.75 2.48 7.33
N ILE A 99 -17.80 1.28 6.76
CA ILE A 99 -17.04 0.11 7.22
C ILE A 99 -15.68 0.08 6.53
N PHE A 100 -15.66 0.23 5.21
CA PHE A 100 -14.45 0.38 4.43
C PHE A 100 -14.69 1.06 3.09
N SER A 101 -13.60 1.53 2.49
CA SER A 101 -13.52 1.89 1.09
C SER A 101 -12.35 1.15 0.45
N ALA A 102 -12.43 0.88 -0.85
CA ALA A 102 -11.33 0.32 -1.61
C ALA A 102 -11.29 0.89 -3.03
N THR A 103 -10.10 0.91 -3.62
CA THR A 103 -9.88 1.19 -5.03
C THR A 103 -9.32 -0.07 -5.65
N VAL A 104 -9.92 -0.49 -6.75
CA VAL A 104 -9.62 -1.73 -7.42
C VAL A 104 -8.92 -1.44 -8.73
N TYR A 105 -7.78 -2.10 -8.92
CA TYR A 105 -6.96 -2.00 -10.12
C TYR A 105 -6.89 -3.36 -10.82
N GLY A 106 -6.83 -3.33 -12.14
CA GLY A 106 -6.55 -4.50 -12.96
C GLY A 106 -5.26 -4.32 -13.75
N TRP A 107 -4.51 -5.40 -13.95
CA TRP A 107 -3.36 -5.41 -14.85
C TRP A 107 -3.83 -5.56 -16.30
N ASN A 108 -3.33 -4.72 -17.21
CA ASN A 108 -3.68 -4.79 -18.64
C ASN A 108 -2.60 -5.45 -19.51
N GLY A 109 -1.56 -6.03 -18.90
CA GLY A 109 -0.38 -6.56 -19.59
C GLY A 109 0.85 -5.64 -19.51
N THR A 110 0.67 -4.36 -19.20
CA THR A 110 1.80 -3.39 -19.13
C THR A 110 1.78 -2.52 -17.89
N GLN A 111 0.60 -2.16 -17.39
CA GLN A 111 0.44 -1.33 -16.20
C GLN A 111 -0.88 -1.60 -15.50
N PHE A 112 -0.96 -1.25 -14.22
CA PHE A 112 -2.24 -1.23 -13.53
C PHE A 112 -3.13 -0.10 -14.05
N LYS A 113 -4.43 -0.39 -14.17
CA LYS A 113 -5.46 0.58 -14.50
C LYS A 113 -6.56 0.55 -13.47
N PHE A 114 -7.08 1.73 -13.13
CA PHE A 114 -8.28 1.84 -12.31
C PHE A 114 -9.42 1.05 -12.96
N SER A 115 -10.09 0.23 -12.16
CA SER A 115 -11.28 -0.50 -12.58
C SER A 115 -12.53 0.13 -11.97
N HIS A 116 -12.58 0.21 -10.64
CA HIS A 116 -13.69 0.76 -9.89
C HIS A 116 -13.27 1.08 -8.45
N SER A 117 -14.09 1.83 -7.73
CA SER A 117 -14.05 1.91 -6.27
C SER A 117 -15.15 1.06 -5.66
N GLU A 118 -14.90 0.59 -4.46
CA GLU A 118 -15.85 -0.12 -3.61
C GLU A 118 -16.02 0.67 -2.30
N ARG A 119 -17.24 0.72 -1.77
CA ARG A 119 -17.52 1.27 -0.44
C ARG A 119 -18.55 0.41 0.25
N GLN A 120 -18.23 -0.08 1.43
CA GLN A 120 -19.19 -0.78 2.27
C GLN A 120 -19.66 0.12 3.41
N GLU A 121 -20.96 0.20 3.60
CA GLU A 121 -21.58 1.00 4.64
C GLU A 121 -22.81 0.35 5.26
N ALA A 122 -23.11 0.74 6.50
CA ALA A 122 -24.30 0.37 7.24
C ALA A 122 -25.38 1.44 7.07
N VAL A 123 -26.50 1.11 6.45
CA VAL A 123 -27.65 2.01 6.28
C VAL A 123 -28.78 1.60 7.19
N ASN A 124 -29.51 2.57 7.76
CA ASN A 124 -30.70 2.28 8.57
C ASN A 124 -31.95 2.33 7.67
N ILE A 125 -32.65 1.20 7.55
CA ILE A 125 -33.91 1.10 6.81
C ILE A 125 -34.95 0.48 7.73
N GLY A 126 -35.99 1.25 8.07
CA GLY A 126 -37.05 0.80 8.97
C GLY A 126 -36.56 0.42 10.37
N GLY A 127 -35.56 1.13 10.91
CA GLY A 127 -34.98 0.86 12.22
C GLY A 127 -33.96 -0.28 12.25
N ARG A 128 -33.69 -0.94 11.11
CA ARG A 128 -32.70 -2.02 10.99
C ARG A 128 -31.45 -1.55 10.27
N SER A 129 -30.29 -1.98 10.77
CA SER A 129 -29.02 -1.79 10.08
C SER A 129 -28.85 -2.83 8.99
N ILE A 130 -28.67 -2.37 7.75
CA ILE A 130 -28.42 -3.19 6.57
C ILE A 130 -27.06 -2.81 6.01
N TYR A 131 -26.28 -3.80 5.59
CA TYR A 131 -24.97 -3.57 5.00
C TYR A 131 -25.05 -3.60 3.49
N ILE A 132 -24.61 -2.51 2.86
CA ILE A 132 -24.57 -2.38 1.40
C ILE A 132 -23.13 -2.20 0.92
N LEU A 133 -22.83 -2.77 -0.24
CA LEU A 133 -21.59 -2.53 -0.98
C LEU A 133 -21.93 -1.79 -2.26
N THR A 134 -21.40 -0.58 -2.39
CA THR A 134 -21.56 0.26 -3.57
C THR A 134 -20.31 0.17 -4.42
N LYS A 135 -20.48 0.02 -5.74
CA LYS A 135 -19.38 0.07 -6.71
C LYS A 135 -19.54 1.25 -7.65
N ALA A 136 -18.48 2.04 -7.82
CA ALA A 136 -18.46 3.17 -8.74
C ALA A 136 -17.30 3.07 -9.74
N VAL A 137 -17.59 3.37 -11.00
CA VAL A 137 -16.59 3.53 -12.06
C VAL A 137 -16.42 5.02 -12.36
N LEU A 138 -15.38 5.40 -13.11
CA LEU A 138 -15.25 6.76 -13.60
C LEU A 138 -15.82 6.84 -15.02
N GLN A 139 -16.70 7.81 -15.26
CA GLN A 139 -17.15 8.21 -16.60
C GLN A 139 -16.83 9.69 -16.74
N ASP A 140 -15.95 10.04 -17.68
CA ASP A 140 -15.46 11.42 -17.90
C ASP A 140 -14.86 12.06 -16.63
N GLY A 141 -14.18 11.24 -15.82
CA GLY A 141 -13.59 11.66 -14.54
C GLY A 141 -14.59 11.77 -13.38
N VAL A 142 -15.89 11.55 -13.61
CA VAL A 142 -16.93 11.61 -12.59
C VAL A 142 -17.27 10.20 -12.10
N PRO A 143 -17.34 9.96 -10.77
CA PRO A 143 -17.82 8.69 -10.23
C PRO A 143 -19.27 8.42 -10.62
N LEU A 144 -19.51 7.30 -11.30
CA LEU A 144 -20.82 6.77 -11.65
C LEU A 144 -21.06 5.45 -10.91
N ILE A 145 -22.07 5.43 -10.04
CA ILE A 145 -22.47 4.22 -9.32
C ILE A 145 -23.07 3.23 -10.33
N ARG A 146 -22.51 2.02 -10.37
CA ARG A 146 -22.95 0.94 -11.27
C ARG A 146 -23.77 -0.13 -10.56
N SER A 147 -23.48 -0.38 -9.28
CA SER A 147 -24.19 -1.41 -8.52
C SER A 147 -24.23 -1.10 -7.02
N ILE A 148 -25.30 -1.61 -6.40
CA ILE A 148 -25.47 -1.70 -4.95
C ILE A 148 -25.77 -3.17 -4.67
N GLU A 149 -24.95 -3.81 -3.84
CA GLU A 149 -25.09 -5.21 -3.43
C GLU A 149 -25.46 -5.25 -1.95
N PHE A 150 -26.48 -6.03 -1.59
CA PHE A 150 -26.77 -6.34 -0.19
C PHE A 150 -25.76 -7.38 0.29
N VAL A 151 -24.94 -7.02 1.26
CA VAL A 151 -23.87 -7.89 1.75
C VAL A 151 -24.39 -8.86 2.80
N GLN A 152 -25.33 -8.42 3.64
CA GLN A 152 -26.04 -9.27 4.61
C GLN A 152 -27.23 -8.52 5.23
N ASP A 153 -28.39 -9.17 5.34
CA ASP A 153 -29.33 -8.90 6.44
C ASP A 153 -29.00 -9.92 7.55
N PRO A 154 -28.44 -9.51 8.70
CA PRO A 154 -28.11 -10.44 9.78
C PRO A 154 -29.33 -11.18 10.33
N TRP A 155 -30.56 -10.84 9.90
CA TRP A 155 -31.81 -11.42 10.36
C TRP A 155 -32.50 -12.33 9.35
N ASN A 156 -31.96 -12.50 8.13
CA ASN A 156 -32.58 -13.34 7.10
C ASN A 156 -31.63 -14.48 6.68
N ASN A 157 -31.43 -15.44 7.59
CA ASN A 157 -30.78 -16.72 7.32
C ASN A 157 -31.80 -17.72 6.75
N LYS A 158 -32.42 -17.41 5.61
CA LYS A 158 -33.21 -18.35 4.82
C LYS A 158 -32.65 -18.50 3.43
#